data_AF-A0A812V1W6-F1
#
_entry.id   AF-A0A812V1W6-F1
#
_cell.length_a   1.000
_cell.length_b   1.000
_cell.length_c   1.000
_cell.angle_alpha   90.00
_cell.angle_beta   90.00
_cell.angle_gamma   90.00
#
_symmetry.space_group_name_H-M   'P 1'
#
loop_
_entity.id
_entity.type
_entity.pdbx_description
1 polymer ?
#
loop_
_entity_poly.entity_id
_entity_poly.type
_entity_poly.pdbx_seq_one_letter_code
_entity_poly.pdbx_strand_id
1 'polypeptide(L)'
;MPLLSRSRFLQAALARSKPRWGGFGSPKDHEPAWIERWMANRREGQDTMDWFFRAFNSTRIYETFLKSSPRFYGFIVWTSIIGGYCWSRMWDHIWDYINQGKLYRHNPYVYPIPDDDE
;
A
#
# COMPACT_ATOMS: atom_id res chain seq x y z
N MET A 1 14.54 -55.33 28.64
CA MET A 1 14.81 -53.90 28.31
C MET A 1 16.31 -53.69 28.46
N PRO A 2 17.04 -53.06 27.50
CA PRO A 2 16.73 -51.72 26.98
C PRO A 2 16.94 -51.46 25.45
N LEU A 3 16.13 -50.52 24.95
CA LEU A 3 16.44 -49.37 24.06
C LEU A 3 17.18 -49.57 22.71
N LEU A 4 16.45 -49.95 21.66
CA LEU A 4 16.81 -49.74 20.23
C LEU A 4 15.92 -48.68 19.55
N SER A 5 15.73 -47.50 20.16
CA SER A 5 14.76 -46.49 19.67
C SER A 5 15.33 -45.08 19.43
N ARG A 6 16.61 -44.94 19.06
CA ARG A 6 17.22 -43.62 18.80
C ARG A 6 17.90 -43.42 17.45
N SER A 7 17.78 -44.34 16.49
CA SER A 7 18.48 -44.23 15.20
C SER A 7 17.66 -43.65 14.04
N ARG A 8 16.32 -43.72 14.08
CA ARG A 8 15.48 -43.34 12.93
C ARG A 8 15.36 -41.82 12.70
N PHE A 9 15.34 -41.02 13.77
CA PHE A 9 15.22 -39.56 13.66
C PHE A 9 16.50 -38.89 13.13
N LEU A 10 17.68 -39.41 13.49
CA LEU A 10 18.96 -38.93 12.96
C LEU A 10 19.17 -39.33 11.50
N GLN A 11 18.72 -40.52 11.10
CA GLN A 11 18.76 -40.95 9.70
C GLN A 11 17.81 -40.12 8.81
N ALA A 12 16.64 -39.72 9.31
CA ALA A 12 15.70 -38.86 8.57
C ALA A 12 16.22 -37.43 8.39
N ALA A 13 17.00 -36.91 9.35
CA ALA A 13 17.63 -35.60 9.26
C ALA A 13 18.79 -35.59 8.24
N LEU A 14 19.62 -36.64 8.22
CA LEU A 14 20.74 -36.79 7.27
C LEU A 14 20.28 -37.11 5.84
N ALA A 15 19.11 -37.73 5.66
CA ALA A 15 18.55 -37.99 4.33
C ALA A 15 18.05 -36.71 3.62
N ARG A 16 17.80 -35.62 4.36
CA ARG A 16 17.28 -34.36 3.82
C ARG A 16 18.34 -33.43 3.22
N SER A 17 19.62 -33.69 3.49
CA SER A 17 20.73 -32.84 3.06
C SER A 17 21.57 -33.48 1.95
N LYS A 18 20.94 -34.10 0.95
CA LYS A 18 21.67 -34.48 -0.27
C LYS A 18 21.93 -33.20 -1.09
N PRO A 19 23.19 -32.78 -1.29
CA PRO A 19 23.49 -31.70 -2.22
C PRO A 19 23.03 -32.13 -3.62
N ARG A 20 22.21 -31.30 -4.27
CA ARG A 20 21.77 -31.55 -5.64
C ARG A 20 22.94 -31.21 -6.54
N TRP A 21 23.53 -32.24 -7.15
CA TRP A 21 24.52 -32.05 -8.19
C TRP A 21 23.75 -31.74 -9.49
N GLY A 22 23.54 -30.45 -9.75
CA GLY A 22 22.85 -29.99 -10.95
C GLY A 22 23.06 -28.49 -11.17
N GLY A 23 23.56 -28.15 -12.36
CA GLY A 23 23.60 -26.77 -12.86
C GLY A 23 24.95 -26.08 -12.69
N PHE A 24 25.76 -26.11 -13.74
CA PHE A 24 26.90 -25.21 -13.90
C PHE A 24 26.33 -23.86 -14.33
N GLY A 25 26.40 -22.81 -13.49
CA GLY A 25 26.28 -21.44 -13.98
C GLY A 25 25.65 -20.37 -13.08
N SER A 26 24.90 -20.70 -12.03
CA SER A 26 24.35 -19.68 -11.12
C SER A 26 24.81 -19.91 -9.69
N PRO A 27 25.39 -18.90 -9.00
CA PRO A 27 25.74 -18.98 -7.57
C PRO A 27 24.56 -19.35 -6.65
N LYS A 28 23.33 -19.24 -7.15
CA LYS A 28 22.09 -19.59 -6.44
C LYS A 28 21.76 -21.08 -6.47
N ASP A 29 22.34 -21.86 -7.39
CA ASP A 29 22.01 -23.29 -7.57
C ASP A 29 22.51 -24.17 -6.41
N HIS A 30 23.31 -23.60 -5.51
CA HIS A 30 23.89 -24.26 -4.33
C HIS A 30 23.06 -24.02 -3.07
N GLU A 31 22.03 -23.15 -3.13
CA GLU A 31 21.26 -22.79 -1.96
C GLU A 31 20.40 -23.98 -1.50
N PRO A 32 20.36 -24.26 -0.18
CA PRO A 32 19.56 -25.36 0.33
C PRO A 32 18.07 -25.09 0.06
N ALA A 33 17.34 -26.14 -0.38
CA ALA A 33 15.95 -26.05 -0.83
C ALA A 33 14.95 -25.45 0.18
N TRP A 34 15.32 -25.33 1.46
CA TRP A 34 14.51 -24.61 2.43
C TRP A 34 14.54 -23.09 2.22
N ILE A 35 15.65 -22.53 1.72
CA ILE A 35 15.77 -21.11 1.36
C ILE A 35 14.90 -20.82 0.15
N GLU A 36 14.96 -21.65 -0.90
CA GLU A 36 14.07 -21.51 -2.07
C GLU A 36 12.59 -21.55 -1.69
N ARG A 37 12.19 -22.49 -0.82
CA ARG A 37 10.81 -22.60 -0.31
C ARG A 37 10.42 -21.42 0.58
N TRP A 38 11.37 -20.87 1.34
CA TRP A 38 11.15 -19.69 2.17
C TRP A 38 10.99 -18.43 1.30
N MET A 39 11.82 -18.27 0.27
CA MET A 39 11.71 -17.20 -0.72
C MET A 39 10.43 -17.31 -1.57
N ALA A 40 10.01 -18.53 -1.91
CA ALA A 40 8.77 -18.80 -2.63
C ALA A 40 7.52 -18.52 -1.77
N ASN A 41 7.62 -18.58 -0.44
CA ASN A 41 6.55 -18.24 0.50
C ASN A 41 6.52 -16.74 0.87
N ARG A 42 7.12 -15.86 0.06
CA ARG A 42 7.00 -14.42 0.26
C ARG A 42 5.56 -13.97 -0.01
N ARG A 43 5.04 -13.12 0.88
CA ARG A 43 3.72 -12.47 0.75
C ARG A 43 3.68 -11.33 -0.30
N GLU A 44 4.76 -11.15 -1.07
CA GLU A 44 4.82 -10.18 -2.15
C GLU A 44 3.72 -10.49 -3.18
N GLY A 45 2.76 -9.56 -3.37
CA GLY A 45 1.64 -9.73 -4.29
C GLY A 45 0.35 -10.34 -3.72
N GLN A 46 0.30 -10.75 -2.45
CA GLN A 46 -0.93 -11.26 -1.82
C GLN A 46 -1.75 -10.18 -1.10
N ASP A 47 -1.21 -8.97 -0.95
CA ASP A 47 -1.90 -7.88 -0.29
C ASP A 47 -2.77 -7.12 -1.30
N THR A 48 -4.06 -6.93 -1.00
CA THR A 48 -4.99 -6.12 -1.82
C THR A 48 -4.50 -4.69 -2.02
N MET A 49 -3.59 -4.21 -1.16
CA MET A 49 -2.99 -2.88 -1.25
C MET A 49 -1.58 -2.86 -1.86
N ASP A 50 -1.08 -4.00 -2.37
CA ASP A 50 0.29 -4.08 -2.93
C ASP A 50 0.48 -3.16 -4.14
N TRP A 51 -0.58 -2.94 -4.94
CA TRP A 51 -0.54 -1.98 -6.06
C TRP A 51 -0.27 -0.54 -5.59
N PHE A 52 -0.81 -0.15 -4.44
CA PHE A 52 -0.61 1.17 -3.85
C PHE A 52 0.82 1.32 -3.35
N PHE A 53 1.35 0.31 -2.65
CA PHE A 53 2.73 0.35 -2.17
C PHE A 53 3.75 0.32 -3.30
N ARG A 54 3.49 -0.44 -4.38
CA ARG A 54 4.32 -0.42 -5.59
C ARG A 54 4.27 0.94 -6.29
N ALA A 55 3.07 1.52 -6.45
CA ALA A 55 2.92 2.85 -7.03
C ALA A 55 3.61 3.91 -6.16
N PHE A 56 3.40 3.87 -4.85
CA PHE A 56 4.03 4.78 -3.90
C PHE A 56 5.56 4.65 -3.91
N ASN A 57 6.11 3.43 -3.89
CA ASN A 57 7.56 3.25 -4.04
C ASN A 57 8.09 3.74 -5.40
N SER A 58 7.31 3.58 -6.47
CA SER A 58 7.70 4.07 -7.81
C SER A 58 7.82 5.60 -7.87
N THR A 59 7.06 6.33 -7.05
CA THR A 59 7.15 7.80 -6.99
C THR A 59 8.46 8.29 -6.37
N ARG A 60 9.24 7.42 -5.70
CA ARG A 60 10.50 7.76 -5.03
C ARG A 60 10.44 8.98 -4.10
N ILE A 61 9.25 9.30 -3.57
CA ILE A 61 9.00 10.45 -2.69
C ILE A 61 9.95 10.45 -1.49
N TYR A 62 10.29 9.26 -0.97
CA TYR A 62 11.25 9.12 0.11
C TYR A 62 12.64 9.65 -0.26
N GLU A 63 13.15 9.26 -1.44
CA GLU A 63 14.48 9.65 -1.90
C GLU A 63 14.54 11.13 -2.29
N THR A 64 13.46 11.67 -2.86
CA THR A 64 13.41 13.04 -3.39
C THR A 64 13.11 14.08 -2.31
N PHE A 65 12.19 13.80 -1.39
CA PHE A 65 11.69 14.80 -0.44
C PHE A 65 11.98 14.47 1.03
N LEU A 66 11.97 13.20 1.45
CA LEU A 66 12.11 12.86 2.88
C LEU A 66 13.55 12.77 3.37
N LYS A 67 14.55 12.70 2.48
CA LYS A 67 15.97 12.55 2.87
C LYS A 67 16.62 13.85 3.40
N SER A 68 16.10 15.03 3.04
CA SER A 68 16.66 16.32 3.49
C SER A 68 15.62 17.19 4.20
N SER A 69 15.95 17.69 5.39
CA SER A 69 15.01 18.45 6.24
C SER A 69 14.33 19.65 5.54
N PRO A 70 15.01 20.45 4.69
CA PRO A 70 14.36 21.57 4.01
C PRO A 70 13.35 21.12 2.94
N ARG A 71 13.66 20.05 2.19
CA ARG A 71 12.76 19.52 1.14
C ARG A 71 11.57 18.81 1.77
N PHE A 72 11.80 18.13 2.88
CA PHE A 72 10.75 17.49 3.67
C PHE A 72 9.73 18.51 4.18
N TYR A 73 10.20 19.62 4.76
CA TYR A 73 9.32 20.69 5.24
C TYR A 73 8.50 21.30 4.09
N GLY A 74 9.15 21.64 2.97
CA GLY A 74 8.46 22.18 1.80
C GLY A 74 7.42 21.21 1.23
N PHE A 75 7.75 19.92 1.17
CA PHE A 75 6.84 18.88 0.74
C PHE A 75 5.62 18.76 1.66
N ILE A 76 5.81 18.73 2.99
CA ILE A 76 4.69 18.70 3.95
C ILE A 76 3.79 19.91 3.78
N VAL A 77 4.35 21.12 3.72
CA VAL A 77 3.54 22.34 3.64
C VAL A 77 2.72 22.35 2.34
N TRP A 78 3.36 22.08 1.20
CA TRP A 78 2.66 22.07 -0.09
C TRP A 78 1.59 20.98 -0.19
N THR A 79 1.92 19.75 0.22
CA THR A 79 0.95 18.65 0.23
C THR A 79 -0.20 18.89 1.19
N SER A 80 0.04 19.55 2.32
CA SER A 80 -1.03 19.90 3.28
C SER A 80 -1.97 20.96 2.73
N ILE A 81 -1.44 21.98 2.05
CA ILE A 81 -2.27 23.03 1.42
C ILE A 81 -3.11 22.42 0.29
N ILE A 82 -2.49 21.69 -0.63
CA ILE A 82 -3.19 21.06 -1.76
C ILE A 82 -4.18 20.02 -1.24
N GLY A 83 -3.73 19.13 -0.36
CA GLY A 83 -4.54 18.06 0.22
C GLY A 83 -5.74 18.61 0.97
N GLY A 84 -5.54 19.64 1.80
CA GLY A 84 -6.62 20.32 2.51
C GLY A 84 -7.64 20.95 1.57
N TYR A 85 -7.19 21.65 0.53
CA TYR A 85 -8.09 22.25 -0.47
C TYR A 85 -8.89 21.17 -1.23
N CYS A 86 -8.22 20.16 -1.77
CA CYS A 86 -8.89 19.08 -2.51
C CYS A 86 -9.88 18.31 -1.63
N TRP A 87 -9.51 18.04 -0.37
CA TRP A 87 -10.38 17.37 0.59
C TRP A 87 -11.66 18.17 0.87
N SER A 88 -11.52 19.46 1.16
CA SER A 88 -12.68 20.35 1.38
C SER A 88 -13.59 20.40 0.16
N ARG A 89 -13.03 20.60 -1.04
CA ARG A 89 -13.82 20.64 -2.29
C ARG A 89 -14.52 19.31 -2.57
N MET A 90 -13.86 18.18 -2.33
CA MET A 90 -14.46 16.86 -2.48
C MET A 90 -15.66 16.70 -1.55
N TRP A 91 -15.54 17.08 -0.27
CA TRP A 91 -16.63 16.99 0.68
C TRP A 91 -17.77 17.98 0.40
N ASP A 92 -17.47 19.21 -0.05
CA ASP A 92 -18.49 20.16 -0.52
C ASP A 92 -19.32 19.54 -1.64
N HIS A 93 -18.67 18.89 -2.61
CA HIS A 93 -19.33 18.25 -3.73
C HIS A 93 -20.17 17.04 -3.31
N ILE A 94 -19.64 16.19 -2.42
CA ILE A 94 -20.38 15.05 -1.88
C ILE A 94 -21.61 15.55 -1.09
N TRP A 95 -21.42 16.57 -0.26
CA TRP A 95 -22.48 17.16 0.55
C TRP A 95 -23.59 17.76 -0.33
N ASP A 96 -23.20 18.53 -1.33
CA ASP A 96 -24.12 19.13 -2.29
C ASP A 96 -24.88 18.07 -3.10
N TYR A 97 -24.20 17.01 -3.53
CA TYR A 97 -24.82 15.89 -4.25
C TYR A 97 -25.88 15.17 -3.40
N ILE A 98 -25.61 14.97 -2.11
CA ILE A 98 -26.57 14.33 -1.19
C ILE A 98 -27.76 15.26 -0.88
N ASN A 99 -27.53 16.57 -0.81
CA ASN A 99 -28.51 17.56 -0.38
C ASN A 99 -29.06 18.42 -1.53
N GLN A 100 -29.12 17.85 -2.74
CA GLN A 100 -29.74 18.49 -3.90
C GLN A 100 -31.15 18.99 -3.57
N GLY A 101 -31.46 20.22 -3.99
CA GLY A 101 -32.76 20.87 -3.74
C GLY A 101 -33.00 21.37 -2.31
N LYS A 102 -32.13 21.05 -1.34
CA LYS A 102 -32.24 21.54 0.05
C LYS A 102 -31.31 22.70 0.36
N LEU A 103 -30.20 22.85 -0.37
CA LEU A 103 -29.28 23.97 -0.19
C LEU A 103 -29.86 25.25 -0.78
N TYR A 104 -29.58 26.37 -0.13
CA TYR A 104 -29.92 27.72 -0.60
C TYR A 104 -29.43 28.00 -2.03
N ARG A 105 -28.30 27.40 -2.41
CA ARG A 105 -27.76 27.49 -3.77
C ARG A 105 -28.70 26.92 -4.84
N HIS A 106 -29.52 25.92 -4.49
CA HIS A 106 -30.46 25.28 -5.42
C HIS A 106 -31.84 25.95 -5.43
N ASN A 107 -32.18 26.70 -4.39
CA ASN A 107 -33.43 27.44 -4.28
C ASN A 107 -33.14 28.88 -3.84
N PRO A 108 -32.62 29.73 -4.76
CA PRO A 108 -32.31 31.11 -4.42
C PRO A 108 -33.61 31.86 -4.07
N TYR A 109 -33.54 32.70 -3.04
CA TYR A 109 -34.66 33.56 -2.70
C TYR A 109 -34.95 34.53 -3.86
N VAL A 110 -36.18 34.47 -4.38
CA VAL A 110 -36.66 35.41 -5.40
C VAL A 110 -37.37 36.54 -4.67
N TYR A 111 -36.92 37.78 -4.89
CA TYR A 111 -37.63 38.94 -4.36
C TYR A 111 -39.03 38.98 -4.96
N PRO A 112 -40.08 39.12 -4.13
CA PRO A 112 -41.41 39.37 -4.66
C PRO A 112 -41.38 40.68 -5.46
N ILE A 113 -42.03 40.65 -6.62
CA ILE A 113 -42.27 41.87 -7.40
C ILE A 113 -43.16 42.75 -6.50
N PRO A 114 -42.82 44.02 -6.27
CA PRO A 114 -43.71 44.93 -5.55
C PRO A 114 -45.06 44.90 -6.27
N ASP A 115 -46.14 44.60 -5.56
CA ASP A 115 -47.47 44.80 -6.12
C ASP A 115 -47.54 46.30 -6.46
N ASP A 116 -47.73 46.63 -7.75
CA ASP A 116 -47.94 48.00 -8.17
C ASP A 116 -49.20 48.48 -7.44
N ASP A 117 -49.01 49.32 -6.41
CA ASP A 117 -50.08 49.97 -5.66
C ASP A 117 -50.86 50.89 -6.62
N GLU A 118 -51.88 50.34 -7.29
CA GLU A 118 -52.85 51.07 -8.12
C GLU A 118 -54.00 51.66 -7.27
#